data_AF-A0A1Z9VDG5-F1
#
_entry.id   AF-A0A1Z9VDG5-F1
#
_cell.length_a   1.000
_cell.length_b   1.000
_cell.length_c   1.000
_cell.angle_alpha   90.00
_cell.angle_beta   90.00
_cell.angle_gamma   90.00
#
_symmetry.space_group_name_H-M   'P 1'
#
loop_
_entity.id
_entity.type
_entity.pdbx_description
1 polymer ?
#
loop_
_entity_poly.entity_id
_entity_poly.type
_entity_poly.pdbx_seq_one_letter_code
_entity_poly.pdbx_strand_id
1 'polypeptide(L)'
;MVVAVLGIPETIIGFLEYLLFLSMNMIQSNAKEKKYQKSIQLIDTFDAKDKIDEIIKILYEEFEDWIFCGFYIKKGDHLEIANYLSKNIPCSPIKMNGVCGQSIIKNKILIIGDVDKFKGHIVCDENSKSEIAIPFVKNDKKYVFDIDSRNLNDFDIIDEKYLKKIIERI
;
A
#
# COMPACT_ATOMS: atom_id res chain seq x y z
N MET A 1 -50.95 3.62 -5.60
CA MET A 1 -50.65 4.91 -6.24
C MET A 1 -49.17 4.90 -6.56
N VAL A 2 -48.82 4.41 -7.75
CA VAL A 2 -47.44 4.35 -8.23
C VAL A 2 -47.11 5.74 -8.72
N VAL A 3 -46.25 6.46 -8.01
CA VAL A 3 -45.72 7.74 -8.53
C VAL A 3 -44.73 7.36 -9.62
N ALA A 4 -45.15 7.51 -10.87
CA ALA A 4 -44.28 7.40 -12.03
C ALA A 4 -43.20 8.48 -11.92
N VAL A 5 -41.96 8.09 -11.64
CA VAL A 5 -40.81 8.96 -11.86
C VAL A 5 -40.71 9.10 -13.38
N LEU A 6 -41.01 10.31 -13.84
CA LEU A 6 -41.07 10.72 -15.24
C LEU A 6 -39.80 10.30 -16.01
N GLY A 7 -40.01 9.93 -17.28
CA GLY A 7 -39.06 9.25 -18.15
C GLY A 7 -37.76 10.02 -18.37
N ILE A 8 -36.72 9.58 -17.66
CA ILE A 8 -35.34 9.94 -17.92
C ILE A 8 -34.84 8.99 -19.02
N PRO A 9 -34.34 9.47 -20.18
CA PRO A 9 -33.73 8.63 -21.20
C PRO A 9 -32.62 7.75 -20.59
N GLU A 10 -32.49 6.48 -21.00
CA GLU A 10 -31.46 5.56 -20.49
C GLU A 10 -30.04 6.16 -20.56
N THR A 11 -29.78 7.02 -21.54
CA THR A 11 -28.53 7.76 -21.70
C THR A 11 -28.26 8.79 -20.61
N ILE A 12 -29.30 9.43 -20.06
CA ILE A 12 -29.17 10.37 -18.94
C ILE A 12 -28.96 9.63 -17.62
N ILE A 13 -29.58 8.45 -17.44
CA ILE A 13 -29.34 7.59 -16.27
C ILE A 13 -27.87 7.13 -16.24
N GLY A 14 -27.35 6.61 -17.36
CA GLY A 14 -25.94 6.20 -17.44
C GLY A 14 -24.95 7.36 -17.24
N PHE A 15 -25.29 8.57 -17.69
CA PHE A 15 -24.47 9.75 -17.45
C PHE A 15 -24.48 10.17 -15.96
N LEU A 16 -25.62 10.09 -15.28
CA LEU A 16 -25.71 10.37 -13.84
C LEU A 16 -24.96 9.30 -13.03
N GLU A 17 -25.08 8.02 -13.36
CA GLU A 17 -24.31 6.94 -12.73
C GLU A 17 -22.80 7.14 -12.91
N TYR A 18 -22.36 7.55 -14.10
CA TYR A 18 -20.97 7.89 -14.37
C TYR A 18 -20.48 9.09 -13.54
N LEU A 19 -21.29 10.16 -13.44
CA LEU A 19 -20.97 11.31 -12.60
C LEU A 19 -20.91 10.94 -11.11
N LEU A 20 -21.84 10.11 -10.63
CA LEU A 20 -21.82 9.59 -9.25
C LEU A 20 -20.54 8.76 -9.02
N PHE A 21 -20.21 7.85 -9.92
CA PHE A 21 -18.98 7.05 -9.87
C PHE A 21 -17.72 7.93 -9.82
N LEU A 22 -17.62 8.93 -10.71
CA LEU A 22 -16.52 9.89 -10.71
C LEU A 22 -16.45 10.66 -9.38
N SER A 23 -17.59 11.14 -8.88
CA SER A 23 -17.64 11.88 -7.62
C SER A 23 -17.18 11.02 -6.43
N MET A 24 -17.59 9.75 -6.41
CA MET A 24 -17.24 8.82 -5.34
C MET A 24 -15.75 8.47 -5.37
N ASN A 25 -15.17 8.25 -6.54
CA ASN A 25 -13.72 8.05 -6.71
C ASN A 25 -12.92 9.31 -6.32
N MET A 26 -13.41 10.50 -6.65
CA MET A 26 -12.79 11.77 -6.23
C MET A 26 -12.86 11.96 -4.72
N ILE A 27 -13.97 11.57 -4.07
CA ILE A 27 -14.12 11.61 -2.61
C ILE A 27 -13.17 10.60 -1.95
N GLN A 28 -13.09 9.38 -2.48
CA GLN A 28 -12.21 8.33 -1.96
C GLN A 28 -10.73 8.69 -2.09
N SER A 29 -10.30 9.20 -3.25
CA SER A 29 -8.93 9.67 -3.45
C SER A 29 -8.58 10.80 -2.48
N ASN A 30 -9.49 11.76 -2.29
CA ASN A 30 -9.31 12.85 -1.33
C ASN A 30 -9.24 12.35 0.13
N ALA A 31 -10.04 11.34 0.50
CA ALA A 31 -9.98 10.73 1.82
C ALA A 31 -8.64 10.02 2.08
N LYS A 32 -8.15 9.25 1.10
CA LYS A 32 -6.87 8.54 1.17
C LYS A 32 -5.68 9.50 1.23
N GLU A 33 -5.68 10.56 0.41
CA GLU A 33 -4.68 11.63 0.51
C GLU A 33 -4.66 12.27 1.92
N LYS A 34 -5.83 12.54 2.51
CA LYS A 34 -5.93 13.11 3.86
C LYS A 34 -5.35 12.19 4.93
N LYS A 35 -5.61 10.89 4.85
CA LYS A 35 -4.99 9.89 5.75
C LYS A 35 -3.47 10.01 5.72
N TYR A 36 -2.88 9.98 4.53
CA TYR A 36 -1.43 10.15 4.36
C TYR A 36 -0.90 11.48 4.88
N GLN A 37 -1.58 12.58 4.59
CA GLN A 37 -1.18 13.91 5.08
C GLN A 37 -1.18 13.97 6.61
N LYS A 38 -2.22 13.41 7.25
CA LYS A 38 -2.30 13.29 8.71
C LYS A 38 -1.18 12.40 9.27
N SER A 39 -0.92 11.24 8.67
CA SER A 39 0.18 10.35 9.07
C SER A 39 1.53 11.06 8.99
N ILE A 40 1.80 11.79 7.90
CA ILE A 40 3.04 12.57 7.73
C ILE A 40 3.18 13.63 8.81
N GLN A 41 2.12 14.39 9.09
CA GLN A 41 2.13 15.39 10.16
C GLN A 41 2.48 14.77 11.50
N LEU A 42 1.92 13.60 11.81
CA LEU A 42 2.21 12.88 13.05
C LEU A 42 3.67 12.37 13.08
N ILE A 43 4.15 11.75 12.00
CA ILE A 43 5.55 11.30 11.87
C ILE A 43 6.52 12.49 12.07
N ASP A 44 6.18 13.66 11.57
CA ASP A 44 7.01 14.86 11.67
C ASP A 44 7.07 15.44 13.09
N THR A 45 6.18 15.04 14.00
CA THR A 45 6.26 15.43 15.43
C THR A 45 7.36 14.72 16.21
N PHE A 46 7.89 13.60 15.70
CA PHE A 46 8.96 12.85 16.35
C PHE A 46 10.34 13.44 16.03
N ASP A 47 11.19 13.60 17.04
CA ASP A 47 12.56 14.15 16.91
C ASP A 47 13.63 13.06 16.64
N ALA A 48 13.19 11.83 16.37
CA ALA A 48 14.10 10.73 16.05
C ALA A 48 14.71 10.92 14.65
N LYS A 49 16.02 10.65 14.55
CA LYS A 49 16.76 10.64 13.27
C LYS A 49 16.27 9.54 12.32
N ASP A 50 15.77 8.44 12.88
CA ASP A 50 15.23 7.29 12.19
C ASP A 50 13.85 7.00 12.75
N LYS A 51 12.82 7.01 11.91
CA LYS A 51 11.40 6.94 12.31
C LYS A 51 10.71 5.65 11.88
N ILE A 52 11.48 4.59 11.62
CA ILE A 52 10.96 3.32 11.06
C ILE A 52 9.79 2.75 11.87
N ASP A 53 9.93 2.65 13.19
CA ASP A 53 8.91 2.02 14.04
C ASP A 53 7.65 2.90 14.14
N GLU A 54 7.82 4.22 14.24
CA GLU A 54 6.73 5.19 14.21
C GLU A 54 5.99 5.16 12.87
N ILE A 55 6.72 5.14 11.76
CA ILE A 55 6.16 5.08 10.41
C ILE A 55 5.27 3.84 10.25
N ILE A 56 5.80 2.65 10.60
CA ILE A 56 5.06 1.40 10.52
C ILE A 56 3.78 1.48 11.34
N LYS A 57 3.91 1.88 12.61
CA LYS A 57 2.79 1.93 13.55
C LYS A 57 1.70 2.89 13.06
N ILE A 58 2.08 4.12 12.73
CA ILE A 58 1.14 5.17 12.32
C ILE A 58 0.40 4.77 11.05
N LEU A 59 1.10 4.20 10.08
CA LEU A 59 0.48 3.80 8.83
C LEU A 59 -0.44 2.59 9.01
N TYR A 60 0.03 1.55 9.70
CA TYR A 60 -0.78 0.34 9.93
C TYR A 60 -2.05 0.64 10.76
N GLU A 61 -1.99 1.58 11.71
CA GLU A 61 -3.17 2.02 12.48
C GLU A 61 -4.11 2.94 11.68
N GLU A 62 -3.61 3.72 10.71
CA GLU A 62 -4.43 4.63 9.88
C GLU A 62 -5.19 3.90 8.76
N PHE A 63 -4.67 2.77 8.28
CA PHE A 63 -5.22 1.98 7.19
C PHE A 63 -5.73 0.61 7.68
N GLU A 64 -7.02 0.56 8.01
CA GLU A 64 -7.68 -0.60 8.65
C GLU A 64 -7.59 -1.92 7.85
N ASP A 65 -7.51 -1.81 6.53
CA ASP A 65 -7.47 -2.97 5.63
C ASP A 65 -6.05 -3.54 5.43
N TRP A 66 -5.03 -2.81 5.87
CA TRP A 66 -3.65 -3.29 5.80
C TRP A 66 -3.44 -4.40 6.82
N ILE A 67 -2.83 -5.50 6.36
CA ILE A 67 -2.60 -6.70 7.17
C ILE A 67 -1.11 -6.91 7.45
N PHE A 68 -0.25 -6.25 6.69
CA PHE A 68 1.18 -6.17 6.93
C PHE A 68 1.67 -4.77 6.55
N CYS A 69 2.58 -4.22 7.34
CA CYS A 69 3.32 -3.01 7.03
C CYS A 69 4.71 -3.17 7.65
N GLY A 70 5.75 -3.21 6.83
CA GLY A 70 7.08 -3.50 7.35
C GLY A 70 8.20 -3.42 6.33
N PHE A 71 9.42 -3.58 6.82
CA PHE A 71 10.63 -3.51 6.02
C PHE A 71 11.33 -4.86 6.00
N TYR A 72 11.78 -5.24 4.81
CA TYR A 72 12.75 -6.30 4.61
C TYR A 72 14.10 -5.72 4.21
N ILE A 73 15.19 -6.34 4.66
CA ILE A 73 16.57 -5.97 4.31
C ILE A 73 17.22 -7.04 3.43
N LYS A 74 17.92 -6.62 2.38
CA LYS A 74 18.69 -7.53 1.52
C LYS A 74 19.94 -8.05 2.23
N LYS A 75 20.09 -9.38 2.21
CA LYS A 75 21.22 -10.12 2.75
C LYS A 75 21.65 -11.17 1.73
N GLY A 76 22.78 -10.94 1.07
CA GLY A 76 23.24 -11.85 0.01
C GLY A 76 22.18 -12.03 -1.08
N ASP A 77 21.62 -13.24 -1.16
CA ASP A 77 20.63 -13.71 -2.14
C ASP A 77 19.19 -13.81 -1.58
N HIS A 78 18.94 -13.30 -0.38
CA HIS A 78 17.63 -13.32 0.27
C HIS A 78 17.31 -11.98 0.94
N LEU A 79 16.10 -11.90 1.49
CA LEU A 79 15.58 -10.80 2.28
C LEU A 79 15.27 -11.31 3.69
N GLU A 80 15.66 -10.55 4.71
CA GLU A 80 15.33 -10.81 6.12
C GLU A 80 14.37 -9.74 6.62
N ILE A 81 13.41 -10.12 7.46
CA ILE A 81 12.53 -9.14 8.11
C ILE A 81 13.34 -8.22 9.04
N ALA A 82 13.10 -6.91 8.97
CA ALA A 82 13.76 -5.92 9.82
C ALA A 82 12.80 -5.39 10.90
N ASN A 83 11.76 -4.67 10.50
CA ASN A 83 10.76 -4.07 11.39
C ASN A 83 9.39 -4.26 10.73
N TYR A 84 8.35 -4.57 11.49
CA TYR A 84 7.01 -4.76 10.93
C TYR A 84 5.92 -4.62 11.98
N LEU A 85 4.70 -4.42 11.49
CA LEU A 85 3.47 -4.63 12.24
C LEU A 85 2.52 -5.49 11.40
N SER A 86 2.03 -6.56 11.99
CA SER A 86 1.07 -7.49 11.39
C SER A 86 0.42 -8.32 12.50
N LYS A 87 -0.76 -8.88 12.22
CA LYS A 87 -1.39 -9.87 13.09
C LYS A 87 -0.67 -11.22 13.05
N ASN A 88 -0.09 -11.58 11.90
CA ASN A 88 0.58 -12.85 11.67
C ASN A 88 2.11 -12.68 11.73
N ILE A 89 2.82 -13.77 11.99
CA ILE A 89 4.28 -13.78 11.94
C ILE A 89 4.70 -13.83 10.46
N PRO A 90 5.43 -12.83 9.94
CA PRO A 90 5.83 -12.80 8.54
C PRO A 90 6.91 -13.84 8.26
N CYS A 91 6.96 -14.33 7.01
CA CYS A 91 8.04 -15.19 6.57
C CYS A 91 9.39 -14.47 6.66
N SER A 92 10.40 -15.12 7.23
CA SER A 92 11.79 -14.67 7.17
C SER A 92 12.74 -15.86 7.38
N PRO A 93 13.77 -16.04 6.55
CA PRO A 93 14.09 -15.26 5.35
C PRO A 93 13.13 -15.57 4.17
N ILE A 94 13.01 -14.64 3.23
CA ILE A 94 12.37 -14.88 1.91
C ILE A 94 13.40 -14.77 0.80
N LYS A 95 13.23 -15.58 -0.27
CA LYS A 95 14.14 -15.58 -1.41
C LYS A 95 14.05 -14.25 -2.18
N MET A 96 15.06 -13.94 -3.01
CA MET A 96 15.05 -12.77 -3.90
C MET A 96 14.10 -12.94 -5.11
N ASN A 97 12.83 -13.26 -4.84
CA ASN A 97 11.74 -13.44 -5.79
C ASN A 97 10.46 -12.84 -5.16
N GLY A 98 9.28 -13.17 -5.69
CA GLY A 98 8.04 -12.50 -5.28
C GLY A 98 8.06 -11.01 -5.62
N VAL A 99 7.13 -10.26 -5.03
CA VAL A 99 6.95 -8.84 -5.29
C VAL A 99 8.09 -8.03 -4.66
N CYS A 100 8.35 -8.21 -3.36
CA CYS A 100 9.50 -7.64 -2.65
C CYS A 100 10.86 -7.87 -3.35
N GLY A 101 11.19 -9.12 -3.70
CA GLY A 101 12.46 -9.44 -4.36
C GLY A 101 12.55 -8.83 -5.76
N GLN A 102 11.47 -8.85 -6.55
CA GLN A 102 11.45 -8.20 -7.85
C GLN A 102 11.57 -6.67 -7.76
N SER A 103 10.98 -6.05 -6.74
CA SER A 103 11.09 -4.63 -6.45
C SER A 103 12.56 -4.23 -6.23
N ILE A 104 13.27 -4.99 -5.39
CA ILE A 104 14.72 -4.82 -5.15
C ILE A 104 15.57 -5.05 -6.41
N ILE A 105 15.31 -6.14 -7.16
CA ILE A 105 16.08 -6.48 -8.37
C ILE A 105 15.94 -5.39 -9.43
N LYS A 106 14.70 -4.93 -9.67
CA LYS A 106 14.38 -3.92 -10.69
C LYS A 106 14.70 -2.50 -10.23
N ASN A 107 14.89 -2.29 -8.92
CA ASN A 107 14.96 -0.98 -8.30
C ASN A 107 13.77 -0.10 -8.68
N LYS A 108 12.56 -0.68 -8.59
CA LYS A 108 11.29 -0.04 -8.97
C LYS A 108 10.20 -0.37 -7.96
N ILE A 109 9.34 0.62 -7.70
CA ILE A 109 8.10 0.39 -6.98
C ILE A 109 7.23 -0.56 -7.79
N LEU A 110 6.67 -1.57 -7.11
CA LEU A 110 5.70 -2.48 -7.68
C LEU A 110 4.38 -2.31 -6.92
N ILE A 111 3.30 -2.11 -7.68
CA ILE A 111 1.93 -2.06 -7.18
C ILE A 111 1.20 -3.25 -7.80
N ILE A 112 0.77 -4.19 -6.98
CA ILE A 112 0.13 -5.44 -7.40
C ILE A 112 -1.31 -5.43 -6.90
N GLY A 113 -2.25 -5.18 -7.81
CA GLY A 113 -3.67 -5.12 -7.45
C GLY A 113 -4.32 -6.48 -7.16
N ASP A 114 -3.68 -7.57 -7.56
CA ASP A 114 -4.10 -8.94 -7.29
C ASP A 114 -2.85 -9.83 -7.18
N VAL A 115 -2.46 -10.18 -5.95
CA VAL A 115 -1.25 -10.97 -5.70
C VAL A 115 -1.37 -12.42 -6.20
N ASP A 116 -2.59 -12.98 -6.24
CA ASP A 116 -2.85 -14.33 -6.73
C ASP A 116 -2.59 -14.44 -8.25
N LYS A 117 -2.67 -13.32 -8.98
CA LYS A 117 -2.33 -13.22 -10.41
C LYS A 117 -0.85 -12.92 -10.67
N PHE A 118 -0.07 -12.59 -9.65
CA PHE A 118 1.33 -12.24 -9.83
C PHE A 118 2.21 -13.48 -10.03
N LYS A 119 2.89 -13.55 -11.19
CA LYS A 119 3.74 -14.70 -11.51
C LYS A 119 4.93 -14.79 -10.56
N GLY A 120 5.01 -15.90 -9.82
CA GLY A 120 6.05 -16.13 -8.83
C GLY A 120 5.77 -15.51 -7.47
N HIS A 121 4.49 -15.24 -7.17
CA HIS A 121 4.02 -14.85 -5.84
C HIS A 121 4.43 -15.89 -4.79
N ILE A 122 4.93 -15.42 -3.65
CA ILE A 122 5.15 -16.21 -2.45
C ILE A 122 4.03 -15.84 -1.49
N VAL A 123 3.04 -16.71 -1.35
CA VAL A 123 1.96 -16.49 -0.38
C VAL A 123 2.54 -16.70 1.01
N CYS A 124 2.73 -15.61 1.76
CA CYS A 124 3.08 -15.66 3.18
C CYS A 124 1.86 -15.47 4.09
N ASP A 125 0.86 -14.71 3.66
CA ASP A 125 -0.45 -14.61 4.30
C ASP A 125 -1.55 -14.84 3.25
N GLU A 126 -2.44 -15.81 3.50
CA GLU A 126 -3.55 -16.15 2.60
C GLU A 126 -4.58 -15.02 2.46
N ASN A 127 -4.59 -14.09 3.41
CA ASN A 127 -5.48 -12.92 3.41
C ASN A 127 -4.93 -11.77 2.57
N SER A 128 -3.66 -11.81 2.12
CA SER A 128 -3.14 -10.78 1.22
C SER A 128 -3.82 -10.88 -0.14
N LYS A 129 -4.33 -9.74 -0.63
CA LYS A 129 -5.03 -9.60 -1.91
C LYS A 129 -4.37 -8.58 -2.82
N SER A 130 -3.78 -7.53 -2.27
CA SER A 130 -2.91 -6.61 -3.00
C SER A 130 -1.68 -6.26 -2.19
N GLU A 131 -0.61 -5.87 -2.87
CA GLU A 131 0.70 -5.55 -2.26
C GLU A 131 1.32 -4.33 -2.94
N ILE A 132 1.98 -3.47 -2.16
CA ILE A 132 2.90 -2.46 -2.67
C ILE A 132 4.29 -2.65 -2.06
N ALA A 133 5.31 -2.73 -2.92
CA ALA A 133 6.69 -2.92 -2.51
C ALA A 133 7.59 -1.80 -3.05
N ILE A 134 8.20 -1.02 -2.14
CA ILE A 134 9.01 0.16 -2.46
C ILE A 134 10.48 -0.07 -2.08
N PRO A 135 11.40 -0.16 -3.06
CA PRO A 135 12.81 -0.39 -2.77
C PRO A 135 13.50 0.93 -2.41
N PHE A 136 14.40 0.91 -1.43
CA PHE A 136 15.22 2.06 -1.06
C PHE A 136 16.58 1.63 -0.51
N VAL A 137 17.48 2.60 -0.33
CA VAL A 137 18.82 2.39 0.22
C VAL A 137 18.98 3.22 1.48
N LYS A 138 19.46 2.60 2.55
CA LYS A 138 19.78 3.25 3.82
C LYS A 138 21.09 2.69 4.36
N ASN A 139 22.04 3.56 4.71
CA ASN A 139 23.35 3.17 5.23
C ASN A 139 24.04 2.07 4.39
N ASP A 140 24.07 2.27 3.07
CA ASP A 140 24.62 1.35 2.06
C ASP A 140 23.97 -0.04 2.00
N LYS A 141 22.82 -0.24 2.65
CA LYS A 141 22.03 -1.47 2.61
C LYS A 141 20.74 -1.24 1.85
N LYS A 142 20.33 -2.24 1.06
CA LYS A 142 19.08 -2.22 0.31
C LYS A 142 17.94 -2.74 1.18
N TYR A 143 16.86 -1.99 1.21
CA TYR A 143 15.62 -2.34 1.90
C TYR A 143 14.46 -2.31 0.93
N VAL A 144 13.38 -3.01 1.26
CA VAL A 144 12.08 -2.87 0.62
C VAL A 144 11.06 -2.58 1.71
N PHE A 145 10.28 -1.52 1.52
CA PHE A 145 9.09 -1.24 2.30
C PHE A 145 7.92 -1.98 1.68
N ASP A 146 7.30 -2.83 2.46
CA ASP A 146 6.31 -3.81 2.02
C ASP A 146 5.02 -3.64 2.82
N ILE A 147 3.90 -3.62 2.10
CA ILE A 147 2.57 -3.39 2.66
C ILE A 147 1.58 -4.28 1.91
N ASP A 148 0.89 -5.13 2.68
CA ASP A 148 -0.17 -6.00 2.19
C ASP A 148 -1.53 -5.50 2.63
N SER A 149 -2.53 -5.70 1.77
CA SER A 149 -3.93 -5.40 2.06
C SER A 149 -4.83 -6.62 1.83
N ARG A 150 -5.90 -6.71 2.63
CA ARG A 150 -6.99 -7.68 2.43
C ARG A 150 -7.89 -7.35 1.23
N ASN A 151 -7.74 -6.16 0.65
CA ASN A 151 -8.53 -5.70 -0.49
C ASN A 151 -7.77 -5.88 -1.81
N LEU A 152 -8.50 -6.13 -2.89
CA LEU A 152 -7.96 -6.07 -4.25
C LEU A 152 -7.80 -4.61 -4.67
N ASN A 153 -6.74 -4.32 -5.44
CA ASN A 153 -6.42 -2.97 -5.95
C ASN A 153 -6.43 -1.89 -4.86
N ASP A 154 -5.97 -2.21 -3.65
CA ASP A 154 -5.98 -1.25 -2.54
C ASP A 154 -4.95 -0.14 -2.72
N PHE A 155 -3.89 -0.42 -3.49
CA PHE A 155 -2.78 0.49 -3.75
C PHE A 155 -2.84 1.09 -5.16
N ASP A 156 -2.50 2.37 -5.26
CA ASP A 156 -2.52 3.19 -6.46
C ASP A 156 -1.41 4.26 -6.43
N ILE A 157 -1.46 5.20 -7.38
CA ILE A 157 -0.47 6.28 -7.53
C ILE A 157 -0.39 7.22 -6.32
N ILE A 158 -1.45 7.30 -5.51
CA ILE A 158 -1.51 8.11 -4.29
C ILE A 158 -0.62 7.46 -3.24
N ASP A 159 -0.73 6.14 -3.05
CA ASP A 159 0.15 5.40 -2.14
C ASP A 159 1.59 5.56 -2.55
N GLU A 160 1.89 5.32 -3.83
CA GLU A 160 3.24 5.51 -4.35
C GLU A 160 3.77 6.93 -4.06
N LYS A 161 2.97 7.96 -4.35
CA LYS A 161 3.34 9.37 -4.13
C LYS A 161 3.64 9.66 -2.65
N TYR A 162 2.81 9.21 -1.73
CA TYR A 162 2.94 9.56 -0.31
C TYR A 162 3.91 8.64 0.45
N LEU A 163 3.91 7.35 0.17
CA LEU A 163 4.85 6.40 0.79
C LEU A 163 6.29 6.70 0.38
N LYS A 164 6.55 7.15 -0.87
CA LYS A 164 7.86 7.69 -1.27
C LYS A 164 8.31 8.84 -0.38
N LYS A 165 7.45 9.82 -0.13
CA LYS A 165 7.74 10.96 0.76
C LYS A 165 7.99 10.51 2.19
N ILE A 166 7.28 9.49 2.66
CA ILE A 166 7.47 8.94 4.00
C ILE A 166 8.84 8.27 4.12
N ILE A 167 9.28 7.51 3.12
CA ILE A 167 10.61 6.88 3.11
C ILE A 167 11.75 7.91 3.16
N GLU A 168 11.57 9.13 2.65
CA GLU A 168 12.57 10.20 2.78
C GLU A 168 12.85 10.64 4.24
N ARG A 169 12.05 10.16 5.21
CA ARG A 169 12.21 10.41 6.66
C ARG A 169 12.97 9.30 7.40
N ILE A 170 13.55 8.35 6.66
CA ILE A 170 14.27 7.17 7.16
C ILE A 170 15.77 7.31 6.88
#